data_AF-A0A9P0M6W5-F1
#
_entry.id   AF-A0A9P0M6W5-F1
#
_cell.length_a   1.000
_cell.length_b   1.000
_cell.length_c   1.000
_cell.angle_alpha   90.00
_cell.angle_beta   90.00
_cell.angle_gamma   90.00
#
_symmetry.space_group_name_H-M   'P 1'
#
loop_
_entity.id
_entity.type
_entity.pdbx_description
1 polymer ?
#
loop_
_entity_poly.entity_id
_entity_poly.type
_entity_poly.pdbx_seq_one_letter_code
_entity_poly.pdbx_strand_id
1 'polypeptide(L)'
;MAYQFAGLNLIRIIEHVERQRFNADNPFEFSDFNFVKLYRLRKQEVQNLEEMLQPFLPVHPRSHAISNRTKILSDLCFFASGSYQLDVGRNHTVTLSQPSISRTLHEVFGAFNTPEILNRYVHFPNTIQELTNTREKYISI
;
A
#
# COMPACT_ATOMS: atom_id res chain seq x y z
N MET A 1 -6.97 -16.71 22.30
CA MET A 1 -6.16 -17.56 21.41
C MET A 1 -6.77 -17.56 20.00
N ALA A 2 -6.74 -16.42 19.29
CA ALA A 2 -7.39 -16.27 17.96
C ALA A 2 -6.59 -15.40 16.96
N TYR A 3 -5.49 -14.76 17.39
CA TYR A 3 -4.78 -13.78 16.58
C TYR A 3 -3.62 -14.35 15.74
N GLN A 4 -3.28 -15.65 15.87
CA GLN A 4 -2.16 -16.26 15.14
C GLN A 4 -2.54 -16.75 13.72
N PHE A 5 -3.84 -16.82 13.37
CA PHE A 5 -4.29 -17.49 12.14
C PHE A 5 -4.45 -16.58 10.92
N ALA A 6 -4.55 -15.25 11.09
CA ALA A 6 -4.72 -14.33 9.96
C ALA A 6 -3.44 -14.16 9.13
N GLY A 7 -2.28 -14.03 9.79
CA GLY A 7 -0.97 -13.89 9.13
C GLY A 7 -0.58 -15.14 8.34
N LEU A 8 -0.86 -16.34 8.87
CA LEU A 8 -0.61 -17.61 8.19
C LEU A 8 -1.46 -17.78 6.93
N ASN A 9 -2.68 -17.25 6.89
CA ASN A 9 -3.51 -17.27 5.69
C ASN A 9 -2.98 -16.30 4.62
N LEU A 10 -2.51 -15.11 4.99
CA LEU A 10 -1.86 -14.22 4.01
C LEU A 10 -0.60 -14.86 3.41
N ILE A 11 0.26 -15.41 4.25
CA ILE A 11 1.49 -16.11 3.81
C ILE A 11 1.13 -17.28 2.89
N ARG A 12 0.12 -18.09 3.24
CA ARG A 12 -0.33 -19.21 2.39
C ARG A 12 -0.93 -18.76 1.06
N ILE A 13 -1.57 -17.60 1.00
CA ILE A 13 -2.07 -17.05 -0.27
C ILE A 13 -0.94 -16.43 -1.09
N ILE A 14 0.03 -15.76 -0.47
CA ILE A 14 1.27 -15.36 -1.15
C ILE A 14 1.93 -16.62 -1.74
N GLU A 15 2.06 -17.69 -0.97
CA GLU A 15 2.59 -19.00 -1.43
C GLU A 15 1.72 -19.70 -2.49
N HIS A 16 0.39 -19.50 -2.49
CA HIS A 16 -0.50 -20.10 -3.48
C HIS A 16 -0.51 -19.30 -4.79
N VAL A 17 -0.42 -17.97 -4.71
CA VAL A 17 -0.21 -17.10 -5.87
C VAL A 17 1.21 -17.31 -6.42
N GLU A 18 2.23 -17.59 -5.59
CA GLU A 18 3.60 -17.95 -5.99
C GLU A 18 3.69 -19.17 -6.93
N ARG A 19 2.74 -20.12 -6.88
CA ARG A 19 2.73 -21.28 -7.80
C ARG A 19 2.19 -20.96 -9.20
N GLN A 20 1.42 -19.88 -9.33
CA GLN A 20 1.08 -19.34 -10.63
C GLN A 20 2.15 -18.31 -10.96
N ARG A 21 3.19 -18.76 -11.69
CA ARG A 21 4.27 -17.94 -12.27
C ARG A 21 3.83 -16.48 -12.43
N PHE A 22 4.25 -15.62 -11.51
CA PHE A 22 4.03 -14.18 -11.52
C PHE A 22 4.78 -13.56 -12.72
N ASN A 23 4.21 -13.73 -13.92
CA ASN A 23 4.47 -12.88 -15.09
C ASN A 23 3.41 -11.78 -15.12
N ALA A 24 3.19 -11.11 -13.99
CA ALA A 24 2.24 -10.00 -13.92
C ALA A 24 3.02 -8.69 -14.07
N ASP A 25 3.37 -8.35 -15.32
CA ASP A 25 3.87 -7.01 -15.65
C ASP A 25 2.86 -5.91 -15.24
N ASN A 26 1.60 -6.28 -14.97
CA ASN A 26 0.53 -5.39 -14.54
C ASN A 26 -0.39 -5.98 -13.44
N PRO A 27 -0.24 -5.56 -12.17
CA PRO A 27 -1.09 -6.01 -11.05
C PRO A 27 -2.59 -5.72 -11.20
N PHE A 28 -2.99 -4.80 -12.09
CA PHE A 28 -4.40 -4.50 -12.35
C PHE A 28 -5.14 -5.63 -13.11
N GLU A 29 -4.41 -6.61 -13.64
CA GLU A 29 -4.99 -7.80 -14.29
C GLU A 29 -5.53 -8.82 -13.30
N PHE A 30 -5.17 -8.73 -12.02
CA PHE A 30 -5.73 -9.61 -10.98
C PHE A 30 -7.23 -9.41 -10.81
N SER A 31 -7.93 -10.45 -10.35
CA SER A 31 -9.33 -10.29 -9.91
C SER A 31 -9.44 -9.27 -8.79
N ASP A 32 -10.56 -8.56 -8.69
CA ASP A 32 -10.74 -7.52 -7.67
C ASP A 32 -10.59 -8.08 -6.25
N PHE A 33 -11.03 -9.31 -6.01
CA PHE A 33 -10.81 -10.00 -4.75
C PHE A 33 -9.33 -10.16 -4.40
N ASN A 34 -8.50 -10.64 -5.35
CA ASN A 34 -7.07 -10.82 -5.12
C ASN A 34 -6.35 -9.48 -5.01
N PHE A 35 -6.77 -8.49 -5.80
CA PHE A 35 -6.21 -7.13 -5.76
C PHE A 35 -6.44 -6.47 -4.39
N VAL A 36 -7.68 -6.46 -3.91
CA VAL A 36 -8.02 -5.92 -2.57
C VAL A 36 -7.31 -6.68 -1.47
N LYS A 37 -7.13 -7.99 -1.62
CA LYS A 37 -6.40 -8.80 -0.64
C LYS A 37 -4.91 -8.44 -0.54
N LEU A 38 -4.28 -8.12 -1.67
CA LEU A 38 -2.87 -7.75 -1.75
C LEU A 38 -2.61 -6.30 -1.33
N TYR A 39 -3.46 -5.37 -1.77
CA TYR A 39 -3.22 -3.93 -1.60
C TYR A 39 -4.13 -3.26 -0.57
N ARG A 40 -5.13 -3.97 -0.02
CA ARG A 40 -6.19 -3.47 0.88
C ARG A 40 -7.05 -2.34 0.30
N LEU A 41 -6.89 -2.06 -0.97
CA LEU A 41 -7.60 -1.04 -1.73
C LEU A 41 -8.15 -1.65 -3.02
N ARG A 42 -9.25 -1.10 -3.52
CA ARG A 42 -9.79 -1.40 -4.85
C ARG A 42 -8.93 -0.73 -5.91
N LYS A 43 -8.95 -1.25 -7.14
CA LYS A 43 -8.18 -0.70 -8.26
C LYS A 43 -8.41 0.79 -8.48
N GLN A 44 -9.67 1.22 -8.41
CA GLN A 44 -10.02 2.64 -8.56
C GLN A 44 -9.40 3.51 -7.46
N GLU A 45 -9.34 3.02 -6.23
CA GLU A 45 -8.74 3.76 -5.11
C GLU A 45 -7.23 3.90 -5.28
N VAL A 46 -6.57 2.88 -5.83
CA VAL A 46 -5.15 2.95 -6.18
C VAL A 46 -4.91 3.94 -7.32
N GLN A 47 -5.76 3.99 -8.35
CA GLN A 47 -5.65 4.98 -9.42
C GLN A 47 -5.83 6.41 -8.89
N ASN A 48 -6.84 6.64 -8.05
CA ASN A 48 -7.05 7.93 -7.41
C ASN A 48 -5.84 8.32 -6.53
N LEU A 49 -5.24 7.33 -5.86
CA LEU A 49 -4.04 7.52 -5.05
C LEU A 49 -2.82 7.87 -5.92
N GLU A 50 -2.65 7.22 -7.06
CA GLU A 50 -1.61 7.56 -8.04
C GLU A 50 -1.74 9.01 -8.48
N GLU A 51 -2.93 9.44 -8.89
CA GLU A 51 -3.19 10.83 -9.30
C GLU A 51 -2.90 11.83 -8.17
N MET A 52 -3.28 11.50 -6.94
CA MET A 52 -3.06 12.35 -5.77
C MET A 52 -1.57 12.49 -5.42
N LEU A 53 -0.79 11.40 -5.49
CA LEU A 53 0.62 11.40 -5.10
C LEU A 53 1.55 11.86 -6.22
N GLN A 54 1.14 11.74 -7.49
CA GLN A 54 1.97 12.03 -8.66
C GLN A 54 2.65 13.42 -8.62
N PRO A 55 2.01 14.52 -8.18
CA PRO A 55 2.66 15.83 -8.10
C PRO A 55 3.80 15.92 -7.07
N PHE A 56 3.80 15.03 -6.08
CA PHE A 56 4.73 15.05 -4.95
C PHE A 56 5.83 13.99 -5.04
N LEU A 57 5.72 13.06 -5.98
CA LEU A 57 6.72 12.02 -6.22
C LEU A 57 7.80 12.49 -7.21
N PRO A 58 9.06 12.07 -7.03
CA PRO A 58 10.14 12.49 -7.90
C PRO A 58 9.97 11.95 -9.32
N VAL A 59 10.03 12.83 -10.31
CA VAL A 59 10.06 12.44 -11.73
C VAL A 59 11.49 12.05 -12.08
N HIS A 60 11.71 10.78 -12.42
CA HIS A 60 13.02 10.30 -12.83
C HIS A 60 13.15 10.28 -14.36
N PRO A 61 14.13 10.98 -14.95
CA PRO A 61 14.32 11.02 -16.40
C PRO A 61 14.97 9.75 -16.98
N ARG A 62 15.39 8.82 -16.12
CA ARG A 62 16.09 7.59 -16.54
C ARG A 62 15.08 6.47 -16.85
N SER A 63 15.22 5.83 -18.00
CA SER A 63 14.37 4.72 -18.47
C SER A 63 14.30 3.53 -17.52
N HIS A 64 15.36 3.27 -16.74
CA HIS A 64 15.44 2.17 -15.78
C HIS A 64 15.05 2.56 -14.34
N ALA A 65 14.55 3.78 -14.14
CA ALA A 65 14.08 4.17 -12.82
C ALA A 65 12.78 3.43 -12.48
N ILE A 66 12.60 3.12 -11.19
CA ILE A 66 11.36 2.53 -10.68
C ILE A 66 10.23 3.53 -10.94
N SER A 67 9.18 3.09 -11.63
CA SER A 67 8.03 3.96 -11.94
C SER A 67 7.28 4.33 -10.67
N ASN A 68 6.66 5.52 -10.62
CA ASN A 68 5.87 5.96 -9.45
C ASN A 68 4.74 4.98 -9.11
N ARG A 69 4.08 4.40 -10.13
CA ARG A 69 3.11 3.31 -9.95
C ARG A 69 3.71 2.12 -9.22
N THR A 70 4.89 1.66 -9.66
CA THR A 70 5.59 0.55 -9.00
C THR A 70 5.92 0.89 -7.55
N LYS A 71 6.41 2.11 -7.27
CA LYS A 71 6.68 2.57 -5.89
C LYS A 71 5.44 2.48 -5.02
N ILE A 72 4.34 3.08 -5.47
CA ILE A 72 3.06 3.12 -4.75
C ILE A 72 2.53 1.70 -4.48
N LEU A 73 2.49 0.84 -5.50
CA LEU A 73 2.02 -0.55 -5.35
C LEU A 73 2.91 -1.35 -4.39
N SER A 74 4.23 -1.15 -4.45
CA SER A 74 5.19 -1.82 -3.57
C SER A 74 4.94 -1.46 -2.11
N ASP A 75 4.75 -0.16 -1.86
CA ASP A 75 4.56 0.36 -0.51
C ASP A 75 3.17 0.00 0.04
N LEU A 76 2.13 0.02 -0.81
CA LEU A 76 0.79 -0.49 -0.44
C LEU A 76 0.84 -1.97 -0.06
N CYS A 77 1.57 -2.80 -0.82
CA CYS A 77 1.75 -4.21 -0.48
C CYS A 77 2.49 -4.36 0.85
N PHE A 78 3.51 -3.52 1.10
CA PHE A 78 4.21 -3.47 2.38
C PHE A 78 3.25 -3.14 3.54
N PHE A 79 2.45 -2.07 3.42
CA PHE A 79 1.46 -1.67 4.43
C PHE A 79 0.41 -2.75 4.67
N ALA A 80 -0.10 -3.37 3.59
CA ALA A 80 -1.10 -4.43 3.64
C ALA A 80 -0.62 -5.70 4.37
N SER A 81 0.67 -6.00 4.23
CA SER A 81 1.32 -7.16 4.86
C SER A 81 1.71 -6.92 6.32
N GLY A 82 1.86 -5.65 6.73
CA GLY A 82 2.30 -5.25 8.07
C GLY A 82 3.68 -5.77 8.48
N SER A 83 4.46 -6.30 7.53
CA SER A 83 5.70 -7.01 7.81
C SER A 83 6.93 -6.14 7.55
N TYR A 84 7.52 -5.61 8.63
CA TYR A 84 8.89 -5.08 8.61
C TYR A 84 9.96 -6.18 8.45
N GLN A 85 9.58 -7.46 8.52
CA GLN A 85 10.48 -8.62 8.64
C GLN A 85 10.47 -9.60 7.45
N LEU A 86 9.89 -9.26 6.29
CA LEU A 86 9.96 -10.11 5.07
C LEU A 86 11.39 -10.16 4.44
N ASP A 87 12.40 -9.95 5.26
CA ASP A 87 13.72 -9.42 4.88
C ASP A 87 14.80 -10.50 4.66
N VAL A 88 14.45 -11.78 4.51
CA VAL A 88 15.47 -12.82 4.34
C VAL A 88 15.20 -13.84 3.23
N GLY A 89 14.10 -13.76 2.46
CA GLY A 89 13.96 -14.75 1.38
C GLY A 89 12.82 -14.69 0.37
N ARG A 90 11.90 -13.70 0.41
CA ARG A 90 10.72 -13.72 -0.49
C ARG A 90 10.33 -12.33 -1.02
N ASN A 91 11.24 -11.72 -1.81
CA ASN A 91 10.96 -10.53 -2.65
C ASN A 91 10.48 -10.95 -4.05
N HIS A 92 9.41 -11.74 -4.14
CA HIS A 92 8.85 -12.16 -5.44
C HIS A 92 7.54 -11.45 -5.81
N THR A 93 6.83 -10.84 -4.86
CA THR A 93 5.60 -10.08 -5.13
C THR A 93 5.88 -8.71 -5.74
N VAL A 94 7.06 -8.16 -5.45
CA VAL A 94 7.59 -6.92 -6.01
C VAL A 94 9.03 -7.22 -6.38
N THR A 95 9.40 -7.08 -7.65
CA THR A 95 10.75 -7.35 -8.18
C THR A 95 11.73 -6.23 -7.78
N LEU A 96 11.76 -5.85 -6.51
CA LEU A 96 12.63 -4.80 -5.98
C LEU A 96 13.53 -5.37 -4.89
N SER A 97 14.78 -4.92 -4.89
CA SER A 97 15.71 -5.18 -3.78
C SER A 97 15.21 -4.49 -2.51
N GLN A 98 15.54 -5.02 -1.33
CA GLN A 98 15.23 -4.39 -0.04
C GLN A 98 15.70 -2.91 0.03
N PRO A 99 16.93 -2.54 -0.42
CA PRO A 99 17.31 -1.12 -0.50
C PRO A 99 16.40 -0.29 -1.41
N SER A 100 15.88 -0.88 -2.49
CA SER A 100 14.91 -0.21 -3.35
C SER A 100 13.60 0.01 -2.63
N ILE A 101 13.04 -1.00 -1.95
CA ILE A 101 11.82 -0.89 -1.15
C ILE A 101 11.95 0.19 -0.06
N SER A 102 13.08 0.22 0.65
CA SER A 102 13.32 1.26 1.66
C SER A 102 13.29 2.67 1.04
N ARG A 103 13.91 2.85 -0.13
CA ARG A 103 13.86 4.14 -0.86
C ARG A 103 12.45 4.50 -1.33
N THR A 104 11.69 3.54 -1.89
CA THR A 104 10.32 3.81 -2.34
C THR A 104 9.45 4.23 -1.17
N LEU A 105 9.53 3.52 -0.04
CA LEU A 105 8.83 3.86 1.19
C LEU A 105 9.11 5.30 1.60
N HIS A 106 10.37 5.71 1.65
CA HIS A 106 10.72 7.10 2.01
C HIS A 106 10.11 8.14 1.06
N GLU A 107 10.11 7.88 -0.25
CA GLU A 107 9.55 8.80 -1.24
C GLU A 107 8.02 8.90 -1.13
N VAL A 108 7.33 7.76 -1.05
CA VAL A 108 5.87 7.70 -0.97
C VAL A 108 5.37 8.19 0.39
N PHE A 109 6.02 7.84 1.50
CA PHE A 109 5.72 8.43 2.80
C PHE A 109 5.98 9.93 2.81
N GLY A 110 7.05 10.39 2.16
CA GLY A 110 7.31 11.82 1.99
C GLY A 110 6.14 12.52 1.30
N ALA A 111 5.64 11.95 0.21
CA ALA A 111 4.47 12.46 -0.51
C ALA A 111 3.19 12.44 0.36
N PHE A 112 2.93 11.38 1.12
CA PHE A 112 1.77 11.33 2.02
C PHE A 112 1.82 12.38 3.14
N ASN A 113 3.02 12.73 3.61
CA ASN A 113 3.23 13.68 4.70
C ASN A 113 3.29 15.14 4.22
N THR A 114 3.01 15.44 2.95
CA THR A 114 2.85 16.82 2.49
C THR A 114 1.63 17.44 3.19
N PRO A 115 1.69 18.70 3.65
CA PRO A 115 0.56 19.33 4.35
C PRO A 115 -0.75 19.29 3.55
N GLU A 116 -0.67 19.36 2.22
CA GLU A 116 -1.80 19.30 1.30
C GLU A 116 -2.56 17.97 1.37
N ILE A 117 -1.83 16.86 1.56
CA ILE A 117 -2.41 15.53 1.68
C ILE A 117 -2.71 15.23 3.15
N LEU A 118 -1.73 15.35 4.04
CA LEU A 118 -1.84 14.94 5.44
C LEU A 118 -3.02 15.62 6.15
N ASN A 119 -3.16 16.94 6.01
CA ASN A 119 -4.21 17.70 6.69
C ASN A 119 -5.62 17.39 6.16
N ARG A 120 -5.74 16.78 4.97
CA ARG A 120 -7.02 16.36 4.41
C ARG A 120 -7.55 15.08 5.07
N TYR A 121 -6.65 14.19 5.48
CA TYR A 121 -7.01 12.85 5.99
C TYR A 121 -6.80 12.69 7.49
N VAL A 122 -5.84 13.40 8.08
CA VAL A 122 -5.52 13.34 9.50
C VAL A 122 -5.94 14.64 10.16
N HIS A 123 -7.04 14.58 10.90
CA HIS A 123 -7.53 15.70 11.69
C HIS A 123 -7.86 15.22 13.10
N PHE A 124 -7.35 15.94 14.10
CA PHE A 124 -7.71 15.71 15.49
C PHE A 124 -8.85 16.65 15.88
N PRO A 125 -9.95 16.12 16.45
CA PRO A 125 -11.06 16.94 16.89
C PRO A 125 -10.60 17.89 18.00
N ASN A 126 -10.93 19.17 17.86
CA ASN A 126 -10.57 20.21 18.82
C ASN A 126 -11.76 20.63 19.68
N THR A 127 -12.96 20.12 19.37
CA THR A 127 -14.18 20.37 20.15
C THR A 127 -14.88 19.08 20.55
N ILE A 128 -15.66 19.15 21.64
CA ILE A 128 -16.50 18.02 22.09
C ILE A 128 -17.51 17.63 21.00
N GLN A 129 -18.01 18.59 20.24
CA GLN A 129 -18.94 18.34 19.14
C GLN A 129 -18.27 17.56 18.01
N GLU A 130 -17.09 17.98 17.56
CA GLU A 130 -16.31 17.25 16.55
C GLU A 130 -15.99 15.84 17.02
N LEU A 131 -15.57 15.67 18.28
CA LEU A 131 -15.30 14.36 18.85
C LEU A 131 -16.53 13.45 18.82
N THR A 132 -17.69 14.00 19.17
CA THR A 132 -18.98 13.27 19.19
C THR A 132 -19.35 12.85 17.77
N ASN A 133 -19.28 13.76 16.80
CA ASN A 133 -19.56 13.49 15.39
C ASN A 133 -18.62 12.41 14.83
N THR A 134 -17.32 12.48 15.12
CA THR A 134 -16.35 11.46 14.72
C THR A 134 -16.72 10.10 15.30
N ARG A 135 -17.07 10.04 16.60
CA ARG A 135 -17.48 8.80 17.26
C ARG A 135 -18.72 8.17 16.63
N GLU A 136 -19.75 8.97 16.37
CA GLU A 136 -21.00 8.50 15.73
C GLU A 136 -20.75 7.98 14.31
N LYS A 137 -19.88 8.65 13.55
CA LYS A 137 -19.50 8.20 12.21
C LYS A 137 -18.82 6.84 12.23
N TYR A 138 -17.97 6.56 13.22
CA TYR A 138 -17.31 5.25 13.33
C TYR A 138 -18.23 4.13 13.80
N ILE A 139 -19.23 4.43 14.63
CA ILE A 139 -20.21 3.43 15.13
C ILE A 139 -21.21 3.02 14.03
N SER A 140 -21.44 3.87 13.02
CA SER A 140 -22.40 3.63 11.94
C SER A 140 -21.84 2.93 10.69
N ILE A 141 -20.55 2.58 10.70
CA ILE A 141 -19.84 1.83 9.63
C ILE A 141 -19.70 0.37 10.05
#